data_AF-W1JCI4-F1
#
_entry.id   AF-W1JCI4-F1
#
_cell.length_a   1.000
_cell.length_b   1.000
_cell.length_c   1.000
_cell.angle_alpha   90.00
_cell.angle_beta   90.00
_cell.angle_gamma   90.00
#
_symmetry.space_group_name_H-M   'P 1'
#
loop_
_entity.id
_entity.type
_entity.pdbx_description
1 polymer ?
#
loop_
_entity_poly.entity_id
_entity_poly.type
_entity_poly.pdbx_seq_one_letter_code
_entity_poly.pdbx_strand_id
1 'polypeptide(L)'
;MSEVNKLDNKKCPFDLDQYQMKIDNLAPVGSTPWALIQVYSGNMAHRKDWSFPDEYIRLTTKSDDGAIHIEKRDKYGTERWQPTPGDLMACDWNLLIKPKPIDCMLEFDLTLGTSSYFNGSAQDWGYMTDKGDLATDESTFGTLTTIKNNTVIANIFMFYWEESVNDSSRTSLRLKVSSAQDNYNNMLNLIKKSLSITVDGVNYNVGEPSPSLFDENDNDYWYTAFYQSDEARKLGTILKQSGQTKRFCLNWK
;
A
#
# COMPACT_ATOMS: atom_id res chain seq x y z
N MET A 1 -24.95 -49.85 23.43
CA MET A 1 -24.52 -49.67 22.03
C MET A 1 -24.43 -48.17 21.78
N SER A 2 -23.21 -47.69 21.64
CA SER A 2 -22.87 -46.34 21.19
C SER A 2 -22.87 -46.38 19.67
N GLU A 3 -23.75 -45.62 19.02
CA GLU A 3 -23.60 -45.29 17.61
C GLU A 3 -24.18 -43.89 17.29
N VAL A 4 -23.23 -43.02 16.95
CA VAL A 4 -23.33 -42.00 15.88
C VAL A 4 -24.26 -40.81 16.13
N ASN A 5 -23.72 -39.80 16.82
CA ASN A 5 -23.92 -38.41 16.42
C ASN A 5 -22.58 -37.89 15.88
N LYS A 6 -22.17 -38.42 14.72
CA LYS A 6 -21.03 -37.88 13.99
C LYS A 6 -21.42 -36.47 13.55
N LEU A 7 -20.61 -35.50 13.96
CA LEU A 7 -20.70 -34.10 13.54
C LEU A 7 -20.16 -33.98 12.11
N ASP A 8 -20.71 -34.77 11.19
CA ASP A 8 -20.30 -34.75 9.80
C ASP A 8 -20.91 -33.50 9.15
N ASN A 9 -20.02 -32.54 8.85
CA ASN A 9 -20.24 -31.43 7.94
C ASN A 9 -21.13 -30.28 8.45
N LYS A 10 -20.71 -29.59 9.51
CA LYS A 10 -21.15 -28.20 9.78
C LYS A 10 -20.42 -27.22 8.86
N LYS A 11 -20.66 -27.30 7.55
CA LYS A 11 -20.53 -26.08 6.74
C LYS A 11 -21.58 -25.12 7.27
N CYS A 12 -21.15 -23.92 7.66
CA CYS A 12 -22.08 -22.87 8.07
C CYS A 12 -23.10 -22.69 6.94
N PRO A 13 -24.42 -22.85 7.17
CA PRO A 13 -25.42 -22.66 6.13
C PRO A 13 -25.54 -21.19 5.71
N PHE A 14 -24.86 -20.29 6.41
CA PHE A 14 -24.76 -18.88 6.08
C PHE A 14 -23.72 -18.66 4.99
N ASP A 15 -24.22 -18.52 3.76
CA ASP A 15 -23.50 -17.94 2.64
C ASP A 15 -23.71 -16.42 2.68
N LEU A 16 -22.66 -15.67 3.05
CA LEU A 16 -22.72 -14.20 3.14
C LEU A 16 -23.07 -13.54 1.79
N ASP A 17 -22.72 -14.18 0.68
CA ASP A 17 -22.98 -13.65 -0.66
C ASP A 17 -24.49 -13.68 -0.98
N GLN A 18 -25.27 -14.57 -0.35
CA GLN A 18 -26.74 -14.62 -0.47
C GLN A 18 -27.45 -13.46 0.25
N TYR A 19 -26.77 -12.79 1.18
CA TYR A 19 -27.30 -11.65 1.95
C TYR A 19 -26.67 -10.31 1.56
N GLN A 20 -25.86 -10.30 0.51
CA GLN A 20 -25.17 -9.11 0.00
C GLN A 20 -26.16 -8.07 -0.57
N MET A 21 -27.41 -8.47 -0.85
CA MET A 21 -28.49 -7.54 -1.19
C MET A 21 -29.05 -6.84 0.07
N LYS A 22 -28.74 -5.54 0.20
CA LYS A 22 -29.27 -4.53 1.16
C LYS A 22 -28.50 -4.30 2.47
N ILE A 23 -27.17 -4.31 2.45
CA ILE A 23 -26.37 -3.82 3.61
C ILE A 23 -26.68 -2.34 3.93
N ASP A 24 -27.09 -1.55 2.92
CA ASP A 24 -27.32 -0.11 3.06
C ASP A 24 -28.46 0.31 3.99
N ASN A 25 -29.24 -0.61 4.58
CA ASN A 25 -30.37 -0.28 5.47
C ASN A 25 -30.63 -1.29 6.61
N LEU A 26 -29.70 -2.21 6.93
CA LEU A 26 -29.92 -3.21 7.99
C LEU A 26 -29.87 -2.64 9.41
N ALA A 27 -29.13 -1.55 9.58
CA ALA A 27 -29.01 -0.83 10.84
C ALA A 27 -28.75 0.66 10.56
N PRO A 28 -29.22 1.57 11.43
CA PRO A 28 -28.93 2.99 11.29
C PRO A 28 -27.42 3.25 11.27
N VAL A 29 -26.94 4.02 10.29
CA VAL A 29 -25.53 4.45 10.22
C VAL A 29 -25.16 5.15 11.53
N GLY A 30 -24.00 4.82 12.08
CA GLY A 30 -23.54 5.34 13.37
C GLY A 30 -23.99 4.56 14.59
N SER A 31 -24.94 3.62 14.43
CA SER A 31 -25.35 2.74 15.54
C SER A 31 -24.36 1.59 15.77
N THR A 32 -24.41 0.98 16.95
CA THR A 32 -23.61 -0.20 17.30
C THR A 32 -23.90 -1.41 16.40
N PRO A 33 -25.17 -1.76 16.10
CA PRO A 33 -25.44 -2.84 15.15
C PRO A 33 -24.81 -2.59 13.78
N TRP A 34 -24.85 -1.34 13.29
CA TRP A 34 -24.17 -0.97 12.05
C TRP A 34 -22.66 -1.17 12.16
N ALA A 35 -22.02 -0.70 13.24
CA ALA A 35 -20.59 -0.86 13.45
C ALA A 35 -20.15 -2.33 13.50
N LEU A 36 -20.94 -3.20 14.15
CA LEU A 36 -20.66 -4.64 14.19
C LEU A 36 -20.76 -5.28 12.81
N ILE A 37 -21.78 -4.95 12.03
CA ILE A 37 -21.91 -5.43 10.63
C ILE A 37 -20.65 -5.07 9.83
N GLN A 38 -20.16 -3.84 9.99
CA GLN A 38 -18.93 -3.39 9.33
C GLN A 38 -17.70 -4.19 9.77
N VAL A 39 -17.54 -4.41 11.07
CA VAL A 39 -16.41 -5.17 11.64
C VAL A 39 -16.40 -6.63 11.16
N TYR A 40 -17.56 -7.29 11.16
CA TYR A 40 -17.70 -8.65 10.63
C TYR A 40 -17.52 -8.73 9.10
N SER A 41 -17.70 -7.61 8.41
CA SER A 41 -17.39 -7.46 6.97
C SER A 41 -15.91 -7.16 6.69
N GLY A 42 -15.05 -7.12 7.72
CA GLY A 42 -13.60 -6.89 7.59
C GLY A 42 -13.18 -5.41 7.64
N ASN A 43 -14.11 -4.50 7.92
CA ASN A 43 -13.81 -3.09 8.16
C ASN A 43 -13.39 -2.85 9.61
N MET A 44 -12.83 -1.67 9.88
CA MET A 44 -12.51 -1.22 11.24
C MET A 44 -13.47 -0.10 11.59
N ALA A 45 -13.93 -0.02 12.85
CA ALA A 45 -14.88 0.98 13.29
C ALA A 45 -14.35 1.69 14.54
N HIS A 46 -14.67 2.96 14.73
CA HIS A 46 -14.31 3.72 15.92
C HIS A 46 -15.46 4.61 16.37
N ARG A 47 -15.46 5.03 17.63
CA ARG A 47 -16.37 6.05 18.13
C ARG A 47 -15.82 7.45 17.83
N LYS A 48 -16.69 8.44 17.73
CA LYS A 48 -16.29 9.82 17.44
C LYS A 48 -15.44 10.46 18.54
N ASP A 49 -15.65 10.03 19.78
CA ASP A 49 -14.96 10.51 20.98
C ASP A 49 -13.67 9.74 21.31
N TRP A 50 -13.37 8.68 20.56
CA TRP A 50 -12.12 7.94 20.69
C TRP A 50 -10.95 8.63 19.99
N SER A 51 -9.73 8.36 20.45
CA SER A 51 -8.51 8.93 19.88
C SER A 51 -8.30 8.44 18.43
N PHE A 52 -8.66 9.25 17.44
CA PHE A 52 -8.46 8.91 16.02
C PHE A 52 -7.03 9.23 15.56
N PRO A 53 -6.34 8.35 14.79
CA PRO A 53 -6.79 7.05 14.27
C PRO A 53 -6.37 5.84 15.14
N ASP A 54 -5.84 6.08 16.33
CA ASP A 54 -5.17 5.07 17.16
C ASP A 54 -6.15 4.13 17.90
N GLU A 55 -7.38 4.57 18.13
CA GLU A 55 -8.43 3.83 18.82
C GLU A 55 -9.54 3.35 17.87
N TYR A 56 -9.70 2.03 17.77
CA TYR A 56 -10.74 1.41 16.93
C TYR A 56 -10.98 -0.04 17.33
N ILE A 57 -12.09 -0.61 16.86
CA ILE A 57 -12.39 -2.04 16.93
C ILE A 57 -12.18 -2.73 15.57
N ARG A 58 -11.72 -3.98 15.61
CA ARG A 58 -11.59 -4.85 14.43
C ARG A 58 -11.79 -6.32 14.77
N LEU A 59 -12.02 -7.15 13.76
CA LEU A 59 -12.08 -8.60 13.91
C LEU A 59 -10.66 -9.19 13.88
N THR A 60 -10.37 -10.15 14.74
CA THR A 60 -9.08 -10.85 14.74
C THR A 60 -8.87 -11.66 13.46
N THR A 61 -7.67 -11.60 12.88
CA THR A 61 -7.36 -12.25 11.58
C THR A 61 -6.80 -13.68 11.72
N LYS A 62 -6.36 -14.06 12.93
CA LYS A 62 -5.91 -15.40 13.36
C LYS A 62 -5.56 -15.28 14.84
N SER A 63 -6.06 -16.18 15.67
CA SER A 63 -5.65 -16.28 17.07
C SER A 63 -5.07 -17.68 17.32
N ASP A 64 -4.05 -17.77 18.16
CA ASP A 64 -3.40 -19.05 18.52
C ASP A 64 -4.36 -20.01 19.25
N ASP A 65 -5.46 -19.48 19.80
CA ASP A 65 -6.55 -20.18 20.48
C ASP A 65 -7.77 -20.49 19.58
N GLY A 66 -7.71 -20.13 18.29
CA GLY A 66 -8.69 -20.53 17.26
C GLY A 66 -10.05 -19.80 17.28
N ALA A 67 -10.34 -18.96 18.26
CA ALA A 67 -11.63 -18.27 18.36
C ALA A 67 -11.57 -16.82 17.83
N ILE A 68 -12.22 -16.59 16.68
CA ILE A 68 -12.41 -15.25 16.13
C ILE A 68 -13.20 -14.38 17.12
N HIS A 69 -12.68 -13.19 17.43
CA HIS A 69 -13.33 -12.22 18.30
C HIS A 69 -13.05 -10.79 17.83
N ILE A 70 -13.78 -9.83 18.40
CA ILE A 70 -13.53 -8.40 18.17
C ILE A 70 -12.52 -7.93 19.21
N GLU A 71 -11.52 -7.19 18.76
CA GLU A 71 -10.54 -6.54 19.61
C GLU A 71 -10.63 -5.02 19.48
N LYS A 72 -10.36 -4.31 20.58
CA LYS A 72 -10.15 -2.87 20.61
C LYS A 72 -8.66 -2.62 20.61
N ARG A 73 -8.20 -1.77 19.70
CA ARG A 73 -6.85 -1.21 19.72
C ARG A 73 -6.91 0.17 20.34
N ASP A 74 -5.86 0.51 21.07
CA ASP A 74 -5.55 1.86 21.51
C ASP A 74 -4.03 2.09 21.49
N LYS A 75 -3.58 3.24 22.02
CA LYS A 75 -2.16 3.59 22.15
C LYS A 75 -1.35 2.66 23.07
N TYR A 76 -2.00 1.87 23.92
CA TYR A 76 -1.36 0.99 24.89
C TYR A 76 -1.32 -0.47 24.42
N GLY A 77 -2.12 -0.84 23.45
CA GLY A 77 -2.05 -2.15 22.83
C GLY A 77 -3.37 -2.58 22.21
N THR A 78 -3.65 -3.86 22.34
CA THR A 78 -4.84 -4.49 21.78
C THR A 78 -5.42 -5.43 22.81
N GLU A 79 -6.72 -5.29 23.06
CA GLU A 79 -7.44 -6.10 24.02
C GLU A 79 -8.74 -6.63 23.42
N ARG A 80 -9.27 -7.71 23.99
CA ARG A 80 -10.56 -8.25 23.57
C ARG A 80 -11.65 -7.22 23.89
N TRP A 81 -12.36 -6.75 22.86
CA TRP A 81 -13.41 -5.77 23.05
C TRP A 81 -14.66 -6.44 23.60
N GLN A 82 -15.27 -5.79 24.58
CA GLN A 82 -16.61 -6.09 25.07
C GLN A 82 -17.39 -4.77 25.07
N PRO A 83 -18.59 -4.72 24.48
CA PRO A 83 -19.36 -3.49 24.42
C PRO A 83 -19.75 -3.04 25.83
N THR A 84 -19.49 -1.77 26.13
CA THR A 84 -20.09 -1.13 27.30
C THR A 84 -21.54 -0.75 27.01
N PRO A 85 -22.37 -0.45 28.03
CA PRO A 85 -23.70 0.13 27.79
C PRO A 85 -23.66 1.41 26.95
N GLY A 86 -22.60 2.23 27.11
CA GLY A 86 -22.38 3.41 26.28
C GLY A 86 -22.13 3.07 24.82
N ASP A 87 -21.38 2.00 24.56
CA ASP A 87 -21.12 1.52 23.19
C ASP A 87 -22.37 1.00 22.50
N LEU A 88 -23.28 0.35 23.23
CA LEU A 88 -24.55 -0.20 22.71
C LEU A 88 -25.60 0.88 22.39
N MET A 89 -25.54 2.02 23.08
CA MET A 89 -26.48 3.14 22.92
C MET A 89 -25.92 4.25 22.01
N ALA A 90 -24.69 4.10 21.55
CA ALA A 90 -24.00 5.06 20.72
C ALA A 90 -24.59 5.16 19.32
N CYS A 91 -24.67 6.40 18.82
CA CYS A 91 -25.07 6.73 17.45
C CYS A 91 -23.96 7.48 16.69
N ASP A 92 -22.73 7.41 17.19
CA ASP A 92 -21.56 8.14 16.70
C ASP A 92 -20.42 7.20 16.25
N TRP A 93 -20.74 5.95 15.96
CA TRP A 93 -19.80 5.04 15.31
C TRP A 93 -19.46 5.53 13.90
N ASN A 94 -18.20 5.44 13.54
CA ASN A 94 -17.70 5.74 12.21
C ASN A 94 -16.83 4.59 11.72
N LEU A 95 -16.76 4.41 10.41
CA LEU A 95 -15.74 3.57 9.84
C LEU A 95 -14.40 4.24 10.10
N LEU A 96 -13.47 3.50 10.70
CA LEU A 96 -12.08 3.88 10.58
C LEU A 96 -11.79 3.69 9.09
N ILE A 97 -11.73 4.81 8.38
CA ILE A 97 -11.29 4.82 7.00
C ILE A 97 -9.85 4.28 7.07
N LYS A 98 -9.69 2.95 6.94
CA LYS A 98 -8.57 2.41 6.19
C LYS A 98 -8.51 3.34 4.99
N PRO A 99 -7.37 3.98 4.65
CA PRO A 99 -7.29 4.57 3.33
C PRO A 99 -7.85 3.50 2.40
N LYS A 100 -9.05 3.76 1.86
CA LYS A 100 -9.73 2.91 0.89
C LYS A 100 -8.60 2.47 -0.02
N PRO A 101 -8.33 1.17 -0.28
CA PRO A 101 -7.17 0.79 -1.09
C PRO A 101 -7.21 1.73 -2.26
N ILE A 102 -6.26 2.69 -2.27
CA ILE A 102 -6.39 3.88 -3.10
C ILE A 102 -6.41 3.25 -4.46
N ASP A 103 -7.53 3.33 -5.20
CA ASP A 103 -7.75 2.50 -6.38
C ASP A 103 -6.48 2.55 -7.22
N CYS A 104 -5.66 1.49 -7.11
CA CYS A 104 -4.25 1.67 -7.41
C CYS A 104 -4.15 1.92 -8.89
N MET A 105 -3.62 3.08 -9.26
CA MET A 105 -3.36 3.38 -10.67
C MET A 105 -2.32 2.38 -11.20
N LEU A 106 -1.29 2.12 -10.42
CA LEU A 106 -0.28 1.11 -10.72
C LEU A 106 0.05 0.31 -9.45
N GLU A 107 0.01 -1.02 -9.56
CA GLU A 107 0.27 -1.95 -8.46
C GLU A 107 1.25 -3.03 -8.91
N PHE A 108 2.27 -3.28 -8.08
CA PHE A 108 3.27 -4.31 -8.36
C PHE A 108 3.85 -4.89 -7.08
N ASP A 109 4.29 -6.15 -7.15
CA ASP A 109 5.15 -6.75 -6.15
C ASP A 109 6.61 -6.50 -6.55
N LEU A 110 7.41 -6.03 -5.60
CA LEU A 110 8.82 -5.72 -5.77
C LEU A 110 9.64 -6.52 -4.76
N THR A 111 10.51 -7.40 -5.26
CA THR A 111 11.59 -7.98 -4.48
C THR A 111 12.75 -7.01 -4.46
N LEU A 112 13.05 -6.49 -3.28
CA LEU A 112 14.03 -5.44 -3.06
C LEU A 112 15.44 -5.97 -3.29
N GLY A 113 16.12 -5.45 -4.30
CA GLY A 113 17.53 -5.66 -4.56
C GLY A 113 18.36 -4.42 -4.28
N THR A 114 19.66 -4.53 -4.51
CA THR A 114 20.57 -3.40 -4.35
C THR A 114 21.80 -3.57 -5.24
N SER A 115 22.41 -2.46 -5.65
CA SER A 115 23.72 -2.43 -6.30
C SER A 115 24.54 -1.25 -5.80
N SER A 116 25.84 -1.47 -5.64
CA SER A 116 26.80 -0.39 -5.44
C SER A 116 27.36 0.05 -6.79
N TYR A 117 27.85 1.28 -6.85
CA TYR A 117 28.52 1.81 -8.04
C TYR A 117 29.57 2.86 -7.64
N PHE A 118 30.37 3.31 -8.62
CA PHE A 118 31.52 4.20 -8.39
C PHE A 118 32.44 3.69 -7.27
N ASN A 119 32.89 2.44 -7.38
CA ASN A 119 33.75 1.79 -6.40
C ASN A 119 33.20 1.82 -4.96
N GLY A 120 31.86 1.74 -4.81
CA GLY A 120 31.19 1.72 -3.50
C GLY A 120 30.97 3.09 -2.88
N SER A 121 31.17 4.19 -3.62
CA SER A 121 30.86 5.54 -3.14
C SER A 121 29.38 5.94 -3.30
N ALA A 122 28.58 5.07 -3.91
CA ALA A 122 27.13 5.22 -4.00
C ALA A 122 26.42 3.86 -4.06
N GLN A 123 25.14 3.86 -3.71
CA GLN A 123 24.33 2.67 -3.52
C GLN A 123 22.87 2.93 -3.88
N ASP A 124 22.28 1.98 -4.60
CA ASP A 124 20.86 1.98 -4.96
C ASP A 124 20.12 0.81 -4.33
N TRP A 125 18.88 1.02 -3.90
CA TRP A 125 18.01 -0.02 -3.32
C TRP A 125 16.61 -0.02 -3.95
N GLY A 126 16.17 -1.16 -4.48
CA GLY A 126 14.87 -1.30 -5.13
C GLY A 126 14.93 -2.23 -6.34
N TYR A 127 14.62 -1.69 -7.52
CA TYR A 127 14.63 -2.41 -8.80
C TYR A 127 15.21 -1.59 -9.94
N MET A 128 16.00 -2.24 -10.79
CA MET A 128 16.55 -1.68 -12.01
C MET A 128 16.79 -2.77 -13.08
N THR A 129 16.37 -2.48 -14.31
CA THR A 129 16.64 -3.28 -15.52
C THR A 129 17.87 -2.78 -16.27
N ASP A 130 18.27 -3.48 -17.33
CA ASP A 130 19.30 -3.07 -18.27
C ASP A 130 18.94 -1.79 -19.06
N LYS A 131 17.67 -1.38 -19.05
CA LYS A 131 17.18 -0.10 -19.61
C LYS A 131 17.12 1.03 -18.57
N GLY A 132 17.52 0.75 -17.32
CA GLY A 132 17.70 1.75 -16.28
C GLY A 132 18.90 2.66 -16.53
N ASP A 133 19.16 3.57 -15.60
CA ASP A 133 20.30 4.50 -15.69
C ASP A 133 21.55 3.88 -15.02
N LEU A 134 22.08 2.80 -15.62
CA LEU A 134 23.23 2.07 -15.09
C LEU A 134 24.49 2.95 -15.05
N ALA A 135 25.07 3.10 -13.86
CA ALA A 135 26.37 3.73 -13.67
C ALA A 135 27.54 2.75 -13.85
N THR A 136 28.76 3.27 -13.81
CA THR A 136 29.98 2.45 -13.84
C THR A 136 30.02 1.50 -12.65
N ASP A 137 30.29 0.23 -12.92
CA ASP A 137 30.33 -0.89 -11.97
C ASP A 137 28.97 -1.28 -11.36
N GLU A 138 27.89 -0.72 -11.87
CA GLU A 138 26.54 -1.05 -11.43
C GLU A 138 25.98 -2.27 -12.17
N SER A 139 25.21 -3.09 -11.46
CA SER A 139 24.48 -4.22 -12.03
C SER A 139 22.97 -4.02 -11.90
N THR A 140 22.19 -4.71 -12.72
CA THR A 140 20.73 -4.79 -12.50
C THR A 140 20.40 -5.45 -11.17
N PHE A 141 19.33 -5.03 -10.51
CA PHE A 141 18.95 -5.56 -9.21
C PHE A 141 17.44 -5.55 -8.99
N GLY A 142 17.01 -6.36 -8.03
CA GLY A 142 15.60 -6.51 -7.67
C GLY A 142 14.78 -7.20 -8.74
N THR A 143 13.52 -7.53 -8.42
CA THR A 143 12.56 -8.03 -9.41
C THR A 143 11.21 -7.39 -9.19
N LEU A 144 10.58 -6.93 -10.26
CA LEU A 144 9.26 -6.28 -10.22
C LEU A 144 8.28 -7.12 -11.04
N THR A 145 7.12 -7.43 -10.44
CA THR A 145 6.00 -8.10 -11.11
C THR A 145 4.77 -7.22 -11.03
N THR A 146 4.32 -6.70 -12.18
CA THR A 146 3.10 -5.89 -12.26
C THR A 146 1.86 -6.73 -11.98
N ILE A 147 1.02 -6.27 -11.05
CA ILE A 147 -0.26 -6.89 -10.70
C ILE A 147 -1.40 -6.19 -11.45
N LYS A 148 -1.37 -4.86 -11.45
CA LYS A 148 -2.40 -4.01 -12.03
C LYS A 148 -1.78 -2.75 -12.60
N ASN A 149 -2.22 -2.36 -13.78
CA ASN A 149 -1.79 -1.12 -14.42
C ASN A 149 -2.98 -0.48 -15.14
N ASN A 150 -3.56 0.53 -14.50
CA ASN A 150 -4.64 1.37 -15.03
C ASN A 150 -4.09 2.69 -15.60
N THR A 151 -2.81 2.73 -15.95
CA THR A 151 -2.14 3.91 -16.51
C THR A 151 -1.75 3.69 -17.97
N VAL A 152 -1.18 4.73 -18.58
CA VAL A 152 -0.58 4.68 -19.91
C VAL A 152 0.89 4.21 -19.90
N ILE A 153 1.43 3.86 -18.73
CA ILE A 153 2.80 3.37 -18.57
C ILE A 153 2.88 1.97 -19.19
N ALA A 154 3.79 1.76 -20.13
CA ALA A 154 4.04 0.46 -20.76
C ALA A 154 5.00 -0.39 -19.93
N ASN A 155 6.15 0.18 -19.53
CA ASN A 155 7.16 -0.52 -18.74
C ASN A 155 7.70 0.35 -17.62
N ILE A 156 8.12 -0.29 -16.53
CA ILE A 156 8.90 0.30 -15.45
C ILE A 156 10.33 -0.20 -15.63
N PHE A 157 11.28 0.69 -15.89
CA PHE A 157 12.69 0.33 -16.06
C PHE A 157 13.48 0.40 -14.77
N MET A 158 13.07 1.29 -13.86
CA MET A 158 13.68 1.39 -12.54
C MET A 158 12.72 2.01 -11.52
N PHE A 159 12.80 1.54 -10.28
CA PHE A 159 12.13 2.11 -9.11
C PHE A 159 13.01 1.83 -7.89
N TYR A 160 13.77 2.83 -7.44
CA TYR A 160 14.76 2.65 -6.37
C TYR A 160 15.04 3.93 -5.60
N TRP A 161 15.65 3.79 -4.42
CA TRP A 161 16.22 4.87 -3.63
C TRP A 161 17.72 4.94 -3.88
N GLU A 162 18.23 6.12 -4.23
CA GLU A 162 19.66 6.41 -4.47
C GLU A 162 20.25 7.10 -3.24
N GLU A 163 21.47 6.71 -2.86
CA GLU A 163 22.32 7.50 -1.96
C GLU A 163 23.77 7.55 -2.45
N SER A 164 24.39 8.73 -2.35
CA SER A 164 25.83 8.91 -2.57
C SER A 164 26.52 9.44 -1.32
N VAL A 165 27.70 8.89 -1.03
CA VAL A 165 28.56 9.31 0.08
C VAL A 165 29.12 10.72 -0.13
N ASN A 166 29.40 11.06 -1.39
CA ASN A 166 30.11 12.30 -1.75
C ASN A 166 29.18 13.41 -2.25
N ASP A 167 27.92 13.09 -2.53
CA ASP A 167 26.96 14.03 -3.10
C ASP A 167 25.55 13.82 -2.52
N SER A 168 25.22 14.60 -1.50
CA SER A 168 23.89 14.57 -0.89
C SER A 168 22.77 14.98 -1.86
N SER A 169 23.09 15.65 -2.98
CA SER A 169 22.11 16.00 -4.01
C SER A 169 21.62 14.77 -4.79
N ARG A 170 22.36 13.65 -4.75
CA ARG A 170 22.00 12.35 -5.31
C ARG A 170 21.20 11.46 -4.35
N THR A 171 20.59 12.06 -3.34
CA THR A 171 19.71 11.34 -2.41
C THR A 171 18.26 11.51 -2.88
N SER A 172 17.70 10.52 -3.55
CA SER A 172 16.36 10.63 -4.15
C SER A 172 15.69 9.29 -4.43
N LEU A 173 14.37 9.29 -4.47
CA LEU A 173 13.59 8.19 -5.06
C LEU A 173 13.51 8.40 -6.57
N ARG A 174 13.86 7.36 -7.33
CA ARG A 174 13.95 7.37 -8.80
C ARG A 174 12.86 6.47 -9.38
N LEU A 175 12.15 6.96 -10.40
CA LEU A 175 11.19 6.18 -11.19
C LEU A 175 11.41 6.46 -12.67
N LYS A 176 11.80 5.44 -13.45
CA LYS A 176 11.91 5.52 -14.91
C LYS A 176 10.88 4.62 -15.56
N VAL A 177 10.07 5.19 -16.44
CA VAL A 177 8.97 4.51 -17.11
C VAL A 177 8.96 4.82 -18.60
N SER A 178 8.35 3.95 -19.40
CA SER A 178 8.09 4.16 -20.83
C SER A 178 6.61 4.09 -21.15
N SER A 179 6.26 4.52 -22.35
CA SER A 179 4.92 4.43 -22.93
C SER A 179 4.99 4.05 -24.41
N ALA A 180 3.84 3.77 -25.02
CA ALA A 180 3.73 3.76 -26.47
C ALA A 180 3.87 5.18 -27.02
N GLN A 181 4.37 5.31 -28.25
CA GLN A 181 4.63 6.61 -28.92
C GLN A 181 3.44 7.57 -28.88
N ASP A 182 2.24 7.06 -29.15
CA ASP A 182 0.99 7.82 -29.18
C ASP A 182 0.50 8.26 -27.79
N ASN A 183 1.05 7.67 -26.73
CA ASN A 183 0.68 7.91 -25.33
C ASN A 183 1.75 8.66 -24.53
N TYR A 184 2.87 9.02 -25.14
CA TYR A 184 3.98 9.70 -24.46
C TYR A 184 3.56 10.97 -23.72
N ASN A 185 2.78 11.84 -24.38
CA ASN A 185 2.30 13.07 -23.75
C ASN A 185 1.36 12.78 -22.57
N ASN A 186 0.53 11.74 -22.65
CA ASN A 186 -0.34 11.32 -21.55
C ASN A 186 0.49 10.79 -20.38
N MET A 187 1.55 10.03 -20.66
CA MET A 187 2.47 9.52 -19.65
C MET A 187 3.22 10.67 -18.97
N LEU A 188 3.74 11.63 -19.73
CA LEU A 188 4.39 12.82 -19.18
C LEU A 188 3.44 13.60 -18.27
N ASN A 189 2.21 13.85 -18.72
CA ASN A 189 1.18 14.53 -17.93
C ASN A 189 0.80 13.78 -16.65
N LEU A 190 0.93 12.45 -16.65
CA LEU A 190 0.72 11.63 -15.45
C LEU A 190 1.92 11.73 -14.49
N ILE A 191 3.13 11.46 -14.99
CA ILE A 191 4.33 11.33 -14.16
C ILE A 191 4.78 12.67 -13.55
N LYS A 192 4.48 13.80 -14.20
CA LYS A 192 4.74 15.15 -13.67
C LYS A 192 3.83 15.56 -12.51
N LYS A 193 2.79 14.78 -12.19
CA LYS A 193 1.88 15.04 -11.06
C LYS A 193 2.47 14.60 -9.72
N SER A 194 1.82 15.04 -8.64
CA SER A 194 2.18 14.61 -7.29
C SER A 194 1.91 13.12 -7.10
N LEU A 195 2.88 12.40 -6.55
CA LEU A 195 2.83 10.96 -6.38
C LEU A 195 2.61 10.58 -4.91
N SER A 196 1.66 9.69 -4.66
CA SER A 196 1.47 8.98 -3.40
C SER A 196 1.72 7.48 -3.57
N ILE A 197 2.50 6.90 -2.66
CA ILE A 197 2.93 5.50 -2.70
C ILE A 197 2.46 4.82 -1.43
N THR A 198 1.69 3.74 -1.57
CA THR A 198 1.29 2.89 -0.44
C THR A 198 2.09 1.59 -0.44
N VAL A 199 2.66 1.24 0.71
CA VAL A 199 3.36 -0.03 0.97
C VAL A 199 3.08 -0.45 2.40
N ASP A 200 2.84 -1.74 2.64
CA ASP A 200 2.49 -2.29 3.96
C ASP A 200 1.32 -1.56 4.65
N GLY A 201 0.38 -1.01 3.86
CA GLY A 201 -0.78 -0.26 4.34
C GLY A 201 -0.49 1.19 4.77
N VAL A 202 0.75 1.66 4.65
CA VAL A 202 1.16 3.04 4.96
C VAL A 202 1.30 3.83 3.67
N ASN A 203 0.73 5.04 3.62
CA ASN A 203 0.78 5.92 2.45
C ASN A 203 1.82 7.04 2.63
N TYR A 204 2.73 7.15 1.67
CA TYR A 204 3.81 8.12 1.58
C TYR A 204 3.50 9.09 0.45
N ASN A 205 3.24 10.36 0.77
CA ASN A 205 3.07 11.40 -0.24
C ASN A 205 4.43 11.95 -0.64
N VAL A 206 5.01 11.41 -1.70
CA VAL A 206 6.38 11.78 -2.12
C VAL A 206 6.43 13.10 -2.89
N GLY A 207 5.27 13.67 -3.24
CA GLY A 207 5.14 14.99 -3.84
C GLY A 207 5.32 14.99 -5.36
N GLU A 208 5.51 16.18 -5.93
CA GLU A 208 5.82 16.36 -7.35
C GLU A 208 7.28 16.00 -7.63
N PRO A 209 7.59 15.46 -8.82
CA PRO A 209 8.96 15.18 -9.17
C PRO A 209 9.75 16.49 -9.37
N SER A 210 11.03 16.48 -8.99
CA SER A 210 11.94 17.56 -9.32
C SER A 210 12.03 17.71 -10.85
N PRO A 211 12.15 18.95 -11.38
CA PRO A 211 12.28 19.17 -12.81
C PRO A 211 13.45 18.34 -13.37
N SER A 212 13.19 17.50 -14.36
CA SER A 212 14.25 16.78 -15.07
C SER A 212 15.14 17.77 -15.81
N LEU A 213 16.46 17.64 -15.65
CA LEU A 213 17.46 18.31 -16.51
C LEU A 213 17.85 17.44 -17.72
N PHE A 214 17.34 16.20 -17.80
CA PHE A 214 17.67 15.24 -18.86
C PHE A 214 16.60 15.25 -19.96
N ASP A 215 17.12 15.33 -21.18
CA ASP A 215 16.48 15.75 -22.42
C ASP A 215 15.15 15.07 -22.78
N GLU A 216 14.22 15.89 -23.29
CA GLU A 216 12.98 15.51 -23.96
C GLU A 216 13.19 14.86 -25.35
N ASN A 217 14.43 14.43 -25.67
CA ASN A 217 14.88 14.08 -27.03
C ASN A 217 15.30 12.63 -27.22
N ASP A 218 14.85 11.71 -26.36
CA ASP A 218 15.09 10.29 -26.62
C ASP A 218 13.91 9.66 -27.39
N ASN A 219 14.21 8.99 -28.51
CA ASN A 219 13.24 8.34 -29.41
C ASN A 219 12.51 7.16 -28.76
N ASP A 220 12.82 6.86 -27.50
CA ASP A 220 12.39 5.67 -26.77
C ASP A 220 11.21 5.92 -25.80
N TYR A 221 10.57 7.10 -25.88
CA TYR A 221 9.31 7.44 -25.21
C TYR A 221 9.28 7.13 -23.70
N TRP A 222 10.40 7.37 -23.03
CA TRP A 222 10.56 7.20 -21.59
C TRP A 222 10.74 8.53 -20.86
N TYR A 223 10.55 8.49 -19.54
CA TYR A 223 10.77 9.62 -18.64
C TYR A 223 11.28 9.14 -17.29
N THR A 224 12.19 9.90 -16.69
CA THR A 224 12.70 9.67 -15.34
C THR A 224 12.21 10.77 -14.38
N ALA A 225 11.54 10.35 -13.31
CA ALA A 225 11.10 11.20 -12.21
C ALA A 225 11.99 11.03 -10.96
N PHE A 226 12.24 12.14 -10.28
CA PHE A 226 13.06 12.22 -9.07
C PHE A 226 12.25 12.82 -7.92
N TYR A 227 12.22 12.18 -6.76
CA TYR A 227 11.50 12.69 -5.58
C TYR A 227 12.45 12.81 -4.39
N GLN A 228 12.53 14.00 -3.80
CA GLN A 228 13.47 14.36 -2.72
C GLN A 228 12.79 14.76 -1.41
N SER A 229 11.50 14.47 -1.26
CA SER A 229 10.74 14.81 -0.05
C SER A 229 11.13 13.95 1.16
N ASP A 230 10.80 14.42 2.37
CA ASP A 230 10.98 13.65 3.60
C ASP A 230 10.23 12.30 3.56
N GLU A 231 9.06 12.25 2.91
CA GLU A 231 8.30 11.02 2.70
C GLU A 231 9.02 10.07 1.73
N ALA A 232 9.68 10.59 0.69
CA ALA A 232 10.52 9.77 -0.18
C ALA A 232 11.69 9.15 0.60
N ARG A 233 12.31 9.89 1.52
CA ARG A 233 13.37 9.37 2.41
C ARG A 233 12.86 8.27 3.35
N LYS A 234 11.66 8.41 3.92
CA LYS A 234 11.03 7.36 4.72
C LYS A 234 10.80 6.10 3.87
N LEU A 235 10.33 6.25 2.64
CA LEU A 235 10.18 5.15 1.69
C LEU A 235 11.54 4.51 1.35
N GLY A 236 12.60 5.29 1.23
CA GLY A 236 13.98 4.79 1.06
C GLY A 236 14.40 3.82 2.17
N THR A 237 13.97 4.05 3.41
CA THR A 237 14.23 3.13 4.54
C THR A 237 13.54 1.77 4.34
N ILE A 238 12.39 1.76 3.66
CA ILE A 238 11.69 0.52 3.29
C ILE A 238 12.44 -0.18 2.15
N LEU A 239 12.86 0.56 1.12
CA LEU A 239 13.56 -0.01 -0.02
C LEU A 239 14.91 -0.65 0.37
N LYS A 240 15.55 -0.15 1.43
CA LYS A 240 16.77 -0.73 2.03
C LYS A 240 16.58 -2.12 2.65
N GLN A 241 15.36 -2.64 2.77
CA GLN A 241 15.07 -3.97 3.31
C GLN A 241 15.31 -5.08 2.27
N SER A 242 16.52 -5.12 1.71
CA SER A 242 16.92 -6.04 0.62
C SER A 242 16.55 -7.50 0.90
N GLY A 243 16.13 -8.22 -0.14
CA GLY A 243 15.70 -9.62 -0.08
C GLY A 243 14.23 -9.80 0.29
N GLN A 244 13.52 -8.76 0.74
CA GLN A 244 12.08 -8.83 0.98
C GLN A 244 11.28 -8.50 -0.28
N THR A 245 10.15 -9.18 -0.44
CA THR A 245 9.12 -8.81 -1.43
C THR A 245 8.04 -7.98 -0.76
N LYS A 246 7.76 -6.81 -1.32
CA LYS A 246 6.72 -5.90 -0.84
C LYS A 246 5.79 -5.49 -1.96
N ARG A 247 4.55 -5.19 -1.60
CA ARG A 247 3.53 -4.72 -2.53
C ARG A 247 3.46 -3.20 -2.51
N PHE A 248 3.60 -2.60 -3.69
CA PHE A 248 3.54 -1.16 -3.88
C PHE A 248 2.31 -0.79 -4.68
N CYS A 249 1.69 0.32 -4.29
CA CYS A 249 0.56 0.93 -4.96
C CYS A 249 0.86 2.41 -5.20
N LEU A 250 0.96 2.81 -6.46
CA LEU A 250 1.29 4.17 -6.89
C LEU A 250 0.02 4.87 -7.38
N ASN A 251 -0.14 6.13 -6.97
CA ASN A 251 -1.26 6.98 -7.35
C ASN A 251 -0.78 8.41 -7.61
N TRP A 252 -1.05 8.92 -8.81
CA TRP A 252 -0.74 10.29 -9.20
C TRP A 252 -1.97 11.18 -9.06
N LYS A 253 -1.80 12.41 -8.54
CA LYS A 253 -2.87 13.39 -8.31
C LYS A 253 -2.50 14.76 -8.87
#